data_AF-A0A3A9T2Q2-F1
#
_entry.id   AF-A0A3A9T2Q2-F1
#
_cell.length_a   1.000
_cell.length_b   1.000
_cell.length_c   1.000
_cell.angle_alpha   90.00
_cell.angle_beta   90.00
_cell.angle_gamma   90.00
#
_symmetry.space_group_name_H-M   'P 1'
#
loop_
_entity.id
_entity.type
_entity.pdbx_description
1 polymer ?
#
loop_
_entity_poly.entity_id
_entity_poly.type
_entity_poly.pdbx_seq_one_letter_code
_entity_poly.pdbx_strand_id
1 'polypeptide(L)'
;MDIGGYLVKPTGPFFPGFTISGIVSGLIFGAILYKKEFRTVRILVALLIHTLVVGIIMNTFWLDFMYIKKGFFITLMARLPKELAMIPINYILLSIFLFAISRIKDYAEV
;
A
#
# COMPACT_ATOMS: atom_id res chain seq x y z
N MET A 1 -1.45 -10.75 -4.44
CA MET A 1 -0.56 -10.66 -5.62
C MET A 1 -1.37 -10.14 -6.78
N ASP A 2 -0.83 -9.20 -7.54
CA ASP A 2 -1.43 -8.76 -8.81
C ASP A 2 -1.10 -9.73 -9.95
N ILE A 3 -1.62 -9.44 -11.14
CA ILE A 3 -1.49 -10.30 -12.31
C ILE A 3 -0.03 -10.50 -12.74
N GLY A 4 0.80 -9.46 -12.66
CA GLY A 4 2.21 -9.53 -13.05
C GLY A 4 3.04 -10.34 -12.07
N GLY A 5 2.86 -10.09 -10.77
CA GLY A 5 3.50 -10.85 -9.70
C GLY A 5 3.11 -12.33 -9.72
N TYR A 6 1.86 -12.65 -10.07
CA TYR A 6 1.41 -14.04 -10.18
C TYR A 6 2.04 -14.79 -11.36
N LEU A 7 2.21 -14.13 -12.51
CA LEU A 7 2.84 -14.75 -13.68
C LEU A 7 4.30 -15.15 -13.42
N VAL A 8 5.05 -14.29 -12.71
CA VAL A 8 6.46 -14.53 -12.37
C VAL A 8 6.60 -15.58 -11.26
N LYS A 9 5.74 -15.52 -10.25
CA LYS A 9 5.76 -16.46 -9.12
C LYS A 9 4.33 -16.87 -8.75
N PRO A 10 3.80 -17.93 -9.36
CA PRO A 10 2.45 -18.39 -9.07
C PRO A 10 2.45 -19.10 -7.71
N THR A 11 2.16 -18.36 -6.64
CA THR A 11 2.04 -18.91 -5.28
C THR A 11 0.64 -18.62 -4.73
N GLY A 12 -0.13 -19.68 -4.48
CA GLY A 12 -1.52 -19.57 -4.01
C GLY A 12 -2.52 -19.19 -5.11
N PRO A 13 -3.82 -19.09 -4.78
CA PRO A 13 -4.86 -18.76 -5.75
C PRO A 13 -4.79 -17.29 -6.18
N PHE A 14 -4.82 -17.04 -7.49
CA PHE A 14 -4.98 -15.68 -8.02
C PHE A 14 -6.39 -15.17 -7.77
N PHE A 15 -6.48 -13.92 -7.32
CA PHE A 15 -7.75 -13.23 -7.15
C PHE A 15 -7.67 -11.80 -7.73
N PRO A 16 -8.52 -11.45 -8.71
CA PRO A 16 -8.48 -10.16 -9.38
C PRO A 16 -8.58 -8.95 -8.43
N GLY A 17 -9.28 -9.08 -7.30
CA GLY A 17 -9.41 -8.00 -6.32
C GLY A 17 -8.08 -7.50 -5.76
N PHE A 18 -7.05 -8.35 -5.69
CA PHE A 18 -5.71 -7.91 -5.28
C PHE A 18 -5.00 -7.06 -6.35
N THR A 19 -5.35 -7.22 -7.63
CA THR A 19 -4.89 -6.32 -8.69
C THR A 19 -5.56 -4.96 -8.56
N ILE A 20 -6.87 -4.93 -8.23
CA ILE A 20 -7.59 -3.68 -7.95
C ILE A 20 -6.97 -2.96 -6.74
N SER A 21 -6.62 -3.69 -5.68
CA SER A 21 -5.87 -3.13 -4.54
C SER A 21 -4.57 -2.45 -4.99
N GLY A 22 -3.80 -3.06 -5.90
CA GLY A 22 -2.59 -2.46 -6.45
C GLY A 22 -2.83 -1.16 -7.22
N ILE A 23 -3.88 -1.13 -8.04
CA ILE A 23 -4.31 0.08 -8.77
C ILE A 23 -4.66 1.20 -7.78
N VAL A 24 -5.47 0.90 -6.76
CA VAL A 24 -5.88 1.87 -5.74
C VAL A 24 -4.68 2.38 -4.95
N SER A 25 -3.73 1.51 -4.57
CA SER A 25 -2.48 1.93 -3.93
C SER A 25 -1.71 2.92 -4.80
N GLY A 26 -1.55 2.63 -6.10
CA GLY A 26 -0.89 3.52 -7.05
C GLY A 26 -1.60 4.88 -7.17
N LEU A 27 -2.93 4.88 -7.20
CA LEU A 27 -3.73 6.11 -7.23
C LEU A 27 -3.58 6.94 -5.95
N ILE A 28 -3.58 6.32 -4.76
CA ILE A 28 -3.42 7.01 -3.47
C ILE A 28 -2.06 7.72 -3.41
N PHE A 29 -0.98 6.97 -3.65
CA PHE A 29 0.37 7.54 -3.61
C PHE A 29 0.58 8.56 -4.73
N GLY A 30 0.09 8.29 -5.94
CA GLY A 30 0.12 9.22 -7.07
C GLY A 30 -0.59 10.53 -6.75
N ALA A 31 -1.85 10.51 -6.29
CA ALA A 31 -2.61 11.73 -6.01
C ALA A 31 -1.97 12.60 -4.92
N ILE A 32 -1.38 11.98 -3.90
CA ILE A 32 -0.86 12.70 -2.72
C ILE A 32 0.59 13.18 -2.94
N LEU A 33 1.43 12.40 -3.62
CA LEU A 33 2.87 12.65 -3.72
C LEU A 33 3.33 13.15 -5.10
N TYR A 34 2.51 13.04 -6.14
CA TYR A 34 2.93 13.43 -7.50
C TYR A 34 3.19 14.93 -7.64
N LYS A 35 4.36 15.28 -8.21
CA LYS A 35 4.82 16.65 -8.52
C LYS A 35 4.71 17.63 -7.34
N LYS A 36 4.82 17.12 -6.13
CA LYS A 36 4.60 17.86 -4.89
C LYS A 36 5.90 17.91 -4.10
N GLU A 37 6.20 19.05 -3.49
CA GLU A 37 7.34 19.20 -2.59
C GLU A 37 7.35 18.11 -1.51
N PHE A 38 8.57 17.64 -1.19
CA PHE A 38 8.81 16.69 -0.10
C PHE A 38 8.32 17.30 1.22
N ARG A 39 7.24 16.73 1.76
CA ARG A 39 6.73 17.08 3.08
C ARG A 39 6.43 15.82 3.85
N THR A 40 7.06 15.72 5.01
CA THR A 40 6.91 14.65 5.99
C THR A 40 5.45 14.31 6.31
N VAL A 41 4.61 15.34 6.43
CA VAL A 41 3.16 15.20 6.68
C VAL A 41 2.43 14.50 5.51
N ARG A 42 2.82 14.77 4.25
CA ARG A 42 2.18 14.15 3.07
C ARG A 42 2.46 12.66 3.00
N ILE A 43 3.67 12.25 3.37
CA ILE A 43 4.07 10.84 3.45
C ILE A 43 3.21 10.11 4.48
N LEU A 44 3.07 10.70 5.67
CA LEU A 44 2.24 10.13 6.73
C LEU A 44 0.77 10.01 6.30
N VAL A 45 0.20 11.05 5.69
CA VAL A 45 -1.19 11.02 5.19
C VAL A 45 -1.37 9.97 4.10
N ALA A 46 -0.44 9.87 3.14
CA ALA A 46 -0.50 8.85 2.10
C ALA A 46 -0.47 7.43 2.68
N LEU A 47 0.41 7.19 3.65
CA LEU A 47 0.50 5.89 4.33
C LEU A 47 -0.74 5.57 5.13
N LEU A 48 -1.28 6.51 5.89
CA LEU A 48 -2.50 6.29 6.68
C LEU A 48 -3.68 5.95 5.78
N ILE A 49 -3.89 6.70 4.69
CA ILE A 49 -4.97 6.44 3.74
C ILE A 49 -4.76 5.08 3.05
N HIS A 50 -3.53 4.78 2.61
CA HIS A 50 -3.21 3.50 2.01
C HIS A 50 -3.47 2.33 2.97
N THR A 51 -2.98 2.42 4.20
CA THR A 51 -3.15 1.36 5.21
C THR A 51 -4.61 1.16 5.56
N LEU A 52 -5.39 2.24 5.71
CA LEU A 52 -6.81 2.14 6.01
C LEU A 52 -7.63 1.56 4.85
N VAL A 53 -7.47 2.11 3.64
CA VAL A 53 -8.27 1.72 2.48
C VAL A 53 -7.82 0.36 1.94
N VAL A 54 -6.53 0.20 1.64
CA VAL A 54 -6.02 -1.00 0.97
C VAL A 54 -5.62 -2.06 1.99
N GLY A 55 -4.84 -1.69 3.00
CA GLY A 55 -4.29 -2.61 4.00
C GLY A 55 -5.34 -3.28 4.86
N ILE A 56 -6.35 -2.50 5.29
CA ILE A 56 -7.40 -2.92 6.22
C ILE A 56 -8.69 -3.24 5.46
N ILE A 57 -9.33 -2.28 4.78
CA ILE A 57 -10.67 -2.48 4.20
C ILE A 57 -10.64 -3.47 3.03
N MET A 58 -9.93 -3.15 1.95
CA MET A 58 -9.93 -3.98 0.73
C MET A 58 -9.39 -5.38 1.01
N ASN A 59 -8.26 -5.48 1.70
CA ASN A 59 -7.66 -6.76 2.04
C ASN A 59 -8.57 -7.65 2.90
N THR A 60 -9.29 -7.08 3.87
CA THR A 60 -10.24 -7.86 4.68
C THR A 60 -11.43 -8.29 3.83
N PHE A 61 -11.96 -7.38 3.01
CA PHE A 61 -13.07 -7.67 2.10
C PHE A 61 -12.75 -8.81 1.11
N TRP A 62 -11.56 -8.78 0.50
CA TRP A 62 -11.14 -9.83 -0.44
C TRP A 62 -10.97 -11.18 0.24
N LEU A 63 -10.42 -11.21 1.45
CA LEU A 63 -10.28 -12.47 2.18
C LEU A 63 -11.64 -13.03 2.60
N ASP A 64 -12.55 -12.19 3.07
CA ASP A 64 -13.90 -12.59 3.47
C ASP A 64 -14.64 -13.19 2.26
N PHE A 65 -14.52 -12.54 1.10
CA PHE A 65 -15.09 -13.00 -0.16
C PHE A 65 -14.48 -14.31 -0.65
N MET A 66 -13.15 -14.45 -0.64
CA MET A 66 -12.45 -15.64 -1.14
C MET A 66 -12.66 -16.88 -0.27
N TYR A 67 -12.66 -16.71 1.05
CA TYR A 67 -12.68 -17.83 1.99
C TYR A 67 -14.07 -18.10 2.58
N ILE A 68 -15.10 -17.32 2.20
CA ILE A 68 -16.49 -17.44 2.67
C ILE A 68 -16.53 -17.56 4.20
N LYS A 69 -15.71 -16.78 4.90
CA LYS A 69 -15.64 -16.80 6.36
C LYS A 69 -16.69 -15.84 6.89
N LYS A 70 -17.57 -16.28 7.80
CA LYS A 70 -18.55 -15.41 8.48
C LYS A 70 -17.90 -14.61 9.62
N GLY A 71 -16.74 -14.00 9.36
CA GLY A 71 -15.83 -13.52 10.39
C GLY A 71 -15.06 -12.27 9.97
N PHE A 72 -15.68 -11.37 9.20
CA PHE A 72 -15.08 -10.12 8.75
C PHE A 72 -14.41 -9.36 9.90
N PHE A 73 -15.11 -9.20 11.01
CA PHE A 73 -14.59 -8.45 12.17
C PHE A 73 -13.38 -9.15 12.83
N ILE A 74 -13.39 -10.48 12.90
CA ILE A 74 -12.27 -11.26 13.46
C ILE A 74 -11.03 -11.11 12.57
N THR A 75 -11.22 -11.19 11.25
CA THR A 75 -10.14 -11.01 10.26
C THR A 75 -9.59 -9.58 10.30
N LEU A 76 -10.47 -8.58 10.48
CA LEU A 76 -10.10 -7.18 10.62
C LEU A 76 -9.24 -6.95 11.88
N MET A 77 -9.69 -7.44 13.03
CA MET A 77 -8.98 -7.29 14.30
C MET A 77 -7.62 -7.99 14.29
N ALA A 78 -7.52 -9.16 13.65
CA ALA A 78 -6.24 -9.86 13.50
C ALA A 78 -5.23 -9.09 12.62
N ARG A 79 -5.69 -8.18 11.76
CA ARG A 79 -4.82 -7.39 10.86
C ARG A 79 -4.34 -6.08 11.47
N LEU A 80 -5.10 -5.48 12.38
CA LEU A 80 -4.75 -4.20 12.98
C LEU A 80 -3.33 -4.16 13.56
N PRO A 81 -2.86 -5.14 14.37
CA PRO A 81 -1.54 -5.08 14.97
C PRO A 81 -0.41 -5.01 13.93
N LYS A 82 -0.49 -5.85 12.89
CA LYS A 82 0.54 -5.87 11.84
C LYS A 82 0.53 -4.59 11.00
N GLU A 83 -0.66 -4.08 10.64
CA GLU A 83 -0.78 -2.91 9.76
C GLU A 83 -0.30 -1.66 10.50
N LEU A 84 -0.63 -1.53 11.80
CA LEU A 84 -0.16 -0.44 12.64
C LEU A 84 1.36 -0.51 12.88
N ALA A 85 1.91 -1.70 13.13
CA ALA A 85 3.35 -1.88 13.28
C ALA A 85 4.13 -1.58 11.99
N MET A 86 3.52 -1.79 10.82
CA MET A 86 4.15 -1.49 9.53
C MET A 86 4.15 0.00 9.16
N ILE A 87 3.28 0.84 9.76
CA ILE A 87 3.25 2.29 9.48
C ILE A 87 4.62 2.95 9.70
N PRO A 88 5.28 2.85 10.87
CA PRO A 88 6.58 3.50 11.08
C PRO A 88 7.66 2.98 10.14
N ILE A 89 7.65 1.69 9.85
CA ILE A 89 8.62 1.05 8.94
C ILE A 89 8.45 1.61 7.52
N ASN A 90 7.22 1.58 7.00
CA ASN A 90 6.92 2.07 5.65
C ASN A 90 7.16 3.57 5.52
N TYR A 91 6.94 4.32 6.61
CA TYR A 91 7.23 5.75 6.66
C TYR A 91 8.73 6.04 6.53
N ILE A 92 9.57 5.33 7.27
CA ILE A 92 11.03 5.49 7.17
C ILE A 92 11.49 5.10 5.77
N LEU A 93 11.03 3.96 5.23
CA LEU A 93 11.41 3.51 3.90
C LEU A 93 10.99 4.50 2.80
N LEU A 94 9.75 4.98 2.83
CA LEU A 94 9.23 5.91 1.83
C LEU A 94 9.90 7.28 1.93
N SER A 95 10.19 7.76 3.13
CA SER A 95 10.90 9.03 3.32
C SER A 95 12.34 8.98 2.79
N ILE A 96 13.09 7.91 3.08
CA ILE A 96 14.43 7.70 2.53
C ILE A 96 14.38 7.60 1.01
N PHE A 97 13.44 6.84 0.46
CA PHE A 97 13.29 6.66 -0.98
C PHE A 97 13.00 7.98 -1.71
N LEU A 98 12.04 8.76 -1.21
CA LEU A 98 11.70 10.06 -1.81
C LEU A 98 12.84 11.08 -1.68
N PHE A 99 13.56 11.08 -0.55
CA PHE A 99 14.73 11.91 -0.36
C PHE A 99 15.85 11.55 -1.35
N ALA A 100 16.11 10.26 -1.56
CA ALA A 100 17.09 9.82 -2.55
C ALA A 100 16.71 10.26 -3.97
N ILE A 101 15.44 10.13 -4.35
CA ILE A 101 14.95 10.55 -5.67
C ILE A 101 15.03 12.07 -5.85
N SER A 102 14.66 12.86 -4.84
CA SER A 102 14.72 14.32 -4.96
C SER A 102 16.15 14.79 -5.20
N ARG A 103 17.14 14.16 -4.53
CA ARG A 103 18.55 14.47 -4.74
C ARG A 103 19.00 14.16 -6.16
N ILE A 104 18.60 13.03 -6.74
CA ILE A 104 18.97 12.67 -8.12
C ILE A 104 18.36 13.66 -9.13
N LYS A 105 17.11 14.08 -8.92
CA LYS A 105 16.45 15.07 -9.79
C LYS A 105 17.23 16.38 -9.82
N ASP A 106 17.71 16.84 -8.66
CA ASP A 106 18.51 18.07 -8.56
C ASP A 106 19.82 17.97 -9.37
N TYR A 107 20.42 16.78 -9.53
CA TYR A 107 21.61 16.58 -10.36
C TYR A 107 21.33 16.47 -11.86
N ALA A 108 20.12 16.08 -12.25
CA ALA A 108 19.74 15.91 -13.65
C ALA A 108 19.20 17.20 -14.30
N GLU A 109 18.84 18.20 -13.49
CA GLU A 109 18.39 19.53 -13.95
C GLU A 109 19.53 20.58 -13.98
N VAL A 110 20.77 20.19 -13.65
CA VAL A 110 22.02 20.97 -13.80
C VAL A 110 22.76 20.55 -15.07
#